data_AF-A0A9D1Q3G2-F1
#
_entry.id   AF-A0A9D1Q3G2-F1
#
_cell.length_a   1.000
_cell.length_b   1.000
_cell.length_c   1.000
_cell.angle_alpha   90.00
_cell.angle_beta   90.00
_cell.angle_gamma   90.00
#
_symmetry.space_group_name_H-M   'P 1'
#
loop_
_entity.id
_entity.type
_entity.pdbx_description
1 polymer ?
#
loop_
_entity_poly.entity_id
_entity_poly.type
_entity_poly.pdbx_seq_one_letter_code
_entity_poly.pdbx_strand_id
1 'polypeptide(L)' 'MTYIYTAGGRIPRDNSAVAYMRDMCDMFGIKRLSVYGADGLDERGCDCLGAIKNAVDEMKA' A
#
# COMPACT_ATOMS: atom_id res chain seq x y z
N MET A 1 -8.37 1.30 10.28
CA MET A 1 -7.21 2.08 9.83
C MET A 1 -7.03 1.85 8.34
N THR A 2 -6.75 2.91 7.61
CA THR A 2 -6.39 2.83 6.19
C THR A 2 -4.93 3.22 6.06
N TYR A 3 -4.14 2.36 5.44
CA TYR A 3 -2.74 2.61 5.14
C TYR A 3 -2.56 2.69 3.62
N ILE A 4 -2.05 3.84 3.16
CA ILE A 4 -1.79 4.11 1.75
C ILE A 4 -0.28 4.28 1.60
N TYR A 5 0.34 3.56 0.66
CA TYR A 5 1.77 3.67 0.41
C TYR A 5 2.10 3.81 -1.07
N THR A 6 3.28 4.37 -1.33
CA THR A 6 3.90 4.40 -2.66
C THR A 6 5.29 3.82 -2.58
N ALA A 7 5.77 3.24 -3.68
CA ALA A 7 7.11 2.70 -3.75
C ALA A 7 7.73 2.84 -5.15
N GLY A 8 9.00 3.22 -5.19
CA GLY A 8 9.77 3.28 -6.43
C GLY A 8 9.99 1.89 -7.04
N GLY A 9 10.35 0.90 -6.22
CA GLY A 9 10.46 -0.50 -6.65
C GLY A 9 9.15 -1.27 -6.49
N ARG A 10 9.05 -2.45 -7.12
CA ARG A 10 7.98 -3.41 -6.84
C ARG A 10 8.14 -4.02 -5.47
N ILE A 11 7.07 -3.99 -4.67
CA ILE A 11 7.10 -4.52 -3.32
C ILE A 11 6.07 -5.65 -3.21
N PRO A 12 6.43 -6.81 -2.64
CA PRO A 12 5.45 -7.85 -2.33
C PRO A 12 4.33 -7.33 -1.43
N ARG A 13 3.13 -7.90 -1.54
CA ARG A 13 1.98 -7.56 -0.68
C ARG A 13 2.28 -7.77 0.81
N ASP A 14 3.04 -8.81 1.16
CA ASP A 14 3.52 -9.07 2.52
C ASP A 14 4.92 -8.50 2.74
N ASN A 15 5.00 -7.17 2.86
CA ASN A 15 6.26 -6.47 3.13
C ASN A 15 6.38 -6.00 4.58
N SER A 16 7.59 -5.63 4.97
CA SER A 16 7.92 -5.20 6.34
C SER A 16 7.16 -3.95 6.78
N ALA A 17 6.83 -3.02 5.87
CA ALA A 17 6.05 -1.83 6.21
C ALA A 17 4.60 -2.20 6.54
N VAL A 18 3.99 -3.11 5.77
CA VAL A 18 2.65 -3.64 6.05
C VAL A 18 2.61 -4.44 7.35
N ALA A 19 3.62 -5.27 7.60
CA ALA A 19 3.75 -6.00 8.85
C ALA A 19 3.85 -5.05 10.06
N TYR A 20 4.73 -4.05 9.98
CA TYR A 20 4.88 -3.03 11.01
C TYR A 20 3.57 -2.29 11.30
N MET A 21 2.83 -1.90 10.24
CA MET A 21 1.54 -1.22 10.41
C MET A 21 0.49 -2.13 11.05
N ARG A 22 0.53 -3.44 10.78
CA ARG A 22 -0.36 -4.43 11.40
C ARG A 22 -0.06 -4.55 12.89
N ASP A 23 1.21 -4.74 13.25
CA ASP A 23 1.63 -4.86 14.66
C ASP A 23 1.28 -3.60 15.46
N MET A 24 1.46 -2.42 14.86
CA MET A 24 1.04 -1.14 15.45
C MET A 24 -0.47 -1.07 15.63
N CYS A 25 -1.26 -1.47 14.63
CA CYS A 25 -2.72 -1.52 14.76
C CYS A 25 -3.15 -2.44 15.89
N ASP A 26 -2.53 -3.62 16.01
CA ASP A 26 -2.84 -4.60 17.05
C ASP A 26 -2.50 -4.07 18.45
N MET A 27 -1.35 -3.39 18.62
CA MET A 27 -0.94 -2.76 19.87
C MET A 27 -1.99 -1.74 20.39
N PHE A 28 -2.63 -0.99 19.48
CA PHE A 28 -3.66 -0.01 19.83
C PHE A 28 -5.09 -0.56 19.78
N GLY A 29 -5.27 -1.87 19.58
CA GLY A 29 -6.60 -2.49 19.50
C GLY A 29 -7.39 -2.13 18.24
N ILE A 30 -6.73 -1.67 17.18
CA ILE A 30 -7.34 -1.35 15.89
C ILE A 30 -7.54 -2.64 15.09
N LYS A 31 -8.76 -3.18 15.13
CA LYS A 31 -9.09 -4.51 14.60
C LYS A 31 -9.05 -4.66 13.07
N ARG A 32 -8.98 -3.57 12.31
CA ARG A 32 -9.03 -3.61 10.84
C ARG A 32 -8.02 -2.65 10.23
N LEU A 33 -7.10 -3.21 9.46
CA LEU A 33 -6.15 -2.50 8.61
C LEU A 33 -6.48 -2.81 7.15
N SER A 34 -6.86 -1.78 6.40
CA SER A 34 -6.94 -1.84 4.93
C SER A 34 -5.66 -1.23 4.35
N VAL A 35 -5.04 -1.93 3.41
CA VAL A 35 -3.78 -1.52 2.79
C VAL A 35 -3.99 -1.32 1.30
N TYR A 36 -3.59 -0.15 0.80
CA TYR A 36 -3.64 0.20 -0.62
C TYR A 36 -2.29 0.77 -1.03
N GLY A 37 -1.77 0.37 -2.18
CA GLY A 37 -0.44 0.83 -2.58
C GLY A 37 -0.23 0.87 -4.07
N ALA A 38 0.66 1.78 -4.48
CA ALA A 38 1.17 1.87 -5.83
C ALA A 38 2.69 1.65 -5.81
N ASP A 39 3.16 0.58 -6.43
CA ASP A 39 4.57 0.20 -6.46
C ASP A 39 5.16 0.24 -7.88
N GLY A 40 6.49 0.11 -7.98
CA GLY A 40 7.20 0.15 -9.26
C GLY A 40 7.23 1.54 -9.91
N LEU A 41 7.02 2.62 -9.15
CA LEU A 41 6.90 3.98 -9.69
C LEU A 41 8.18 4.54 -10.31
N ASP A 42 9.34 3.98 -9.95
CA ASP A 42 10.65 4.38 -10.50
C ASP A 42 11.14 3.42 -11.60
N GLU A 43 10.35 2.39 -11.93
CA GLU A 43 10.69 1.47 -13.02
C GLU A 43 10.57 2.16 -14.39
N ARG A 44 11.53 1.89 -15.27
CA ARG A 44 11.54 2.49 -16.61
C ARG A 44 10.29 2.08 -17.39
N GLY A 45 9.53 3.08 -17.86
CA GLY A 45 8.29 2.87 -18.61
C GLY A 45 7.05 2.62 -17.73
N CYS A 46 7.15 2.86 -16.43
CA CYS A 46 6.01 2.78 -15.53
C CYS A 46 4.95 3.85 -15.88
N ASP A 47 3.68 3.43 -15.92
CA ASP A 47 2.53 4.34 -15.91
C ASP A 47 2.16 4.67 -14.46
N CYS A 48 2.84 5.67 -13.89
CA CYS A 48 2.65 6.07 -12.49
C CYS A 48 1.22 6.54 -12.21
N LEU A 49 0.58 7.23 -13.17
CA LEU A 49 -0.79 7.71 -13.01
C LEU A 49 -1.78 6.55 -13.01
N GLY A 50 -1.60 5.57 -13.90
CA GLY A 50 -2.37 4.34 -13.90
C GLY A 50 -2.21 3.54 -12.60
N ALA A 51 -0.97 3.38 -12.13
CA ALA A 51 -0.69 2.68 -10.87
C ALA A 51 -1.37 3.35 -9.67
N ILE A 52 -1.28 4.69 -9.56
CA ILE A 52 -1.94 5.45 -8.49
C ILE A 52 -3.46 5.37 -8.62
N LYS A 53 -4.00 5.50 -9.85
CA LYS A 53 -5.44 5.41 -10.09
C LYS A 53 -5.99 4.04 -9.66
N ASN A 54 -5.31 2.95 -9.98
CA ASN A 54 -5.71 1.62 -9.57
C ASN A 54 -5.74 1.49 -8.04
N ALA A 55 -4.73 1.99 -7.33
CA ALA A 55 -4.71 1.98 -5.86
C ALA A 55 -5.88 2.79 -5.25
N VAL A 56 -6.24 3.92 -5.87
CA VAL A 56 -7.39 4.74 -5.46
C VAL A 56 -8.72 4.03 -5.75
N ASP A 57 -8.83 3.33 -6.87
CA ASP A 57 -10.03 2.59 -7.24
C ASP A 57 -10.22 1.37 -6.31
N GLU A 58 -9.14 0.66 -5.96
CA GLU A 58 -9.16 -0.40 -4.94
C GLU A 58 -9.61 0.12 -3.56
N MET A 59 -9.22 1.36 -3.21
CA MET A 59 -9.64 1.99 -1.96
C MET A 59 -11.14 2.31 -1.91
N LYS A 60 -11.77 2.53 -3.06
CA LYS A 60 -13.19 2.86 -3.17
C LYS A 60 -14.11 1.63 -3.27
N ALA A 61 -13.54 0.46 -3.56
CA ALA A 61 -14.25 -0.82 -3.68
C ALA A 61 -14.55 -1.45 -2.31
#